data_AF-A0A8J2HT33-F1
#
_entry.id   AF-A0A8J2HT33-F1
#
_cell.length_a   1.000
_cell.length_b   1.000
_cell.length_c   1.000
_cell.angle_alpha   90.00
_cell.angle_beta   90.00
_cell.angle_gamma   90.00
#
_symmetry.space_group_name_H-M   'P 1'
#
loop_
_entity.id
_entity.type
_entity.pdbx_description
1 polymer ?
#
loop_
_entity_poly.entity_id
_entity_poly.type
_entity_poly.pdbx_seq_one_letter_code
_entity_poly.pdbx_strand_id
1 'polypeptide(L)' 'VDPFDMAAYLRDGYRLAQPINCPDELFAVMAYCWAMSPDERPTVSQLIVCLQEFHTQLTRYV' A
#
# COMPACT_ATOMS: atom_id res chain seq x y z
N VAL A 1 9.97 16.13 -3.09
CA VAL A 1 8.87 16.58 -3.98
C VAL A 1 8.32 17.84 -3.35
N ASP A 2 8.35 18.94 -4.07
CA ASP A 2 7.74 20.17 -3.61
C ASP A 2 6.21 19.98 -3.50
N PRO A 3 5.51 20.56 -2.50
CA PRO A 3 4.06 20.42 -2.39
C PRO A 3 3.27 20.82 -3.64
N PHE A 4 3.76 21.81 -4.40
CA PHE A 4 3.15 22.26 -5.66
C PHE A 4 3.26 21.21 -6.77
N ASP A 5 4.28 20.34 -6.72
CA ASP A 5 4.53 19.29 -7.72
C ASP A 5 3.87 17.94 -7.36
N MET A 6 3.33 17.80 -6.13
CA MET A 6 2.84 16.52 -5.63
C MET A 6 1.73 15.92 -6.49
N ALA A 7 0.81 16.74 -7.00
CA ALA A 7 -0.27 16.27 -7.86
C ALA A 7 0.24 15.75 -9.22
N ALA A 8 1.26 16.40 -9.80
CA ALA A 8 1.88 15.93 -11.05
C ALA A 8 2.62 14.61 -10.81
N TYR A 9 3.41 14.54 -9.74
CA TYR A 9 4.15 13.35 -9.35
C TYR A 9 3.23 12.13 -9.17
N LEU A 10 2.10 12.32 -8.48
CA LEU A 10 1.11 11.25 -8.32
C LEU A 10 0.41 10.87 -9.63
N ARG A 11 0.09 11.83 -10.51
CA ARG A 11 -0.51 11.57 -11.83
C ARG A 11 0.41 10.79 -12.77
N ASP A 12 1.71 11.00 -12.66
CA ASP A 12 2.72 10.27 -13.46
C ASP A 12 2.97 8.84 -12.95
N GLY A 13 2.24 8.41 -11.91
CA GLY A 13 2.32 7.05 -11.38
C GLY A 13 3.32 6.88 -10.25
N TYR A 14 4.10 7.91 -9.91
CA TYR A 14 5.05 7.80 -8.81
C TYR A 14 4.34 7.68 -7.46
N ARG A 15 4.90 6.84 -6.58
CA ARG A 15 4.46 6.60 -5.21
C ARG A 15 5.67 6.54 -4.28
N LEU A 16 5.40 6.43 -2.98
CA LEU A 16 6.44 6.21 -2.00
C LEU A 16 7.18 4.90 -2.30
N ALA A 17 8.50 4.91 -2.12
CA ALA A 17 9.30 3.70 -2.16
C ALA A 17 8.95 2.78 -0.97
N GLN A 18 9.19 1.49 -1.16
CA GLN A 18 9.05 0.50 -0.10
C GLN A 18 9.97 0.82 1.08
N PRO A 19 9.46 0.85 2.33
CA PRO A 19 10.30 1.06 3.49
C PRO A 19 11.30 -0.07 3.71
N ILE A 20 12.43 0.24 4.34
CA ILE A 20 13.43 -0.77 4.74
C ILE A 20 12.77 -1.76 5.72
N ASN A 21 13.01 -3.05 5.53
CA ASN A 21 12.43 -4.16 6.31
C ASN A 21 10.90 -4.30 6.20
N CYS A 22 10.26 -3.70 5.19
CA CYS A 22 8.85 -3.93 4.91
C CYS A 22 8.70 -5.12 3.95
N PRO A 23 7.96 -6.18 4.30
CA PRO A 23 7.71 -7.30 3.39
C PRO A 23 6.96 -6.88 2.13
N ASP A 24 7.25 -7.54 1.02
CA ASP A 24 6.67 -7.23 -0.30
C ASP A 24 5.14 -7.35 -0.27
N GLU A 25 4.61 -8.33 0.46
CA GLU A 25 3.17 -8.54 0.61
C GLU A 25 2.49 -7.35 1.30
N LEU A 26 3.12 -6.79 2.33
CA LEU A 26 2.61 -5.63 3.04
C LEU A 26 2.72 -4.36 2.17
N PHE A 27 3.82 -4.22 1.43
CA PHE A 27 3.98 -3.12 0.48
C PHE A 27 2.95 -3.17 -0.65
N ALA A 28 2.62 -4.36 -1.15
CA ALA A 28 1.58 -4.55 -2.16
C ALA A 28 0.21 -4.07 -1.66
N VAL A 29 -0.14 -4.33 -0.39
CA VAL A 29 -1.37 -3.80 0.23
C VAL A 29 -1.37 -2.28 0.25
N MET A 30 -0.25 -1.64 0.62
CA MET A 30 -0.13 -0.18 0.58
C MET A 30 -0.22 0.38 -0.85
N ALA A 31 0.42 -0.27 -1.83
CA ALA A 31 0.35 0.11 -3.23
C ALA A 31 -1.08 0.03 -3.77
N TYR A 32 -1.86 -0.97 -3.35
CA TYR A 32 -3.26 -1.12 -3.73
C TYR A 32 -4.14 0.03 -3.20
N CYS A 33 -3.85 0.54 -1.99
CA CYS A 33 -4.49 1.75 -1.47
C CYS A 33 -4.23 3.00 -2.31
N TRP A 34 -3.15 3.01 -3.09
CA TRP A 34 -2.73 4.16 -3.89
C TRP A 34 -3.15 4.08 -5.36
N ALA A 35 -4.08 3.17 -5.70
CA ALA A 35 -4.65 3.07 -7.03
C ALA A 35 -5.20 4.43 -7.51
N MET A 36 -5.00 4.69 -8.81
CA MET A 36 -5.42 5.94 -9.45
C MET A 36 -6.93 6.10 -9.39
N SER A 37 -7.65 5.04 -9.79
CA SER A 37 -9.10 5.00 -9.66
C SER A 37 -9.49 4.74 -8.20
N PRO A 38 -10.37 5.57 -7.61
CA PRO A 38 -10.91 5.31 -6.28
C PRO A 38 -11.62 3.95 -6.17
N ASP A 39 -12.27 3.50 -7.25
CA ASP A 39 -13.04 2.25 -7.27
C ASP A 39 -12.14 1.00 -7.29
N GLU A 40 -10.86 1.16 -7.66
CA GLU A 40 -9.85 0.11 -7.60
C GLU A 40 -9.21 0.00 -6.21
N ARG A 41 -9.46 0.96 -5.31
CA ARG A 41 -8.88 0.92 -3.97
C ARG A 41 -9.61 -0.11 -3.11
N PRO A 42 -8.90 -0.81 -2.22
CA PRO A 42 -9.53 -1.73 -1.30
C PRO A 42 -10.47 -0.99 -0.35
N THR A 43 -11.61 -1.62 -0.08
CA THR A 43 -12.48 -1.23 1.04
C THR A 43 -11.76 -1.45 2.37
N VAL A 44 -12.21 -0.76 3.42
CA VAL A 44 -11.68 -0.96 4.78
C VAL A 44 -11.84 -2.42 5.22
N SER A 45 -12.95 -3.08 4.86
CA SER A 45 -13.18 -4.49 5.15
C SER A 45 -12.15 -5.41 4.48
N GLN A 46 -11.81 -5.15 3.21
CA GLN A 46 -10.77 -5.90 2.50
C GLN A 46 -9.39 -5.67 3.14
N LEU A 47 -9.07 -4.43 3.53
CA LEU A 47 -7.81 -4.12 4.22
C LEU A 47 -7.67 -4.88 5.54
N ILE A 48 -8.73 -4.95 6.35
CA ILE A 48 -8.72 -5.70 7.60
C ILE A 48 -8.37 -7.18 7.36
N VAL A 49 -8.98 -7.80 6.35
CA VAL A 49 -8.70 -9.20 5.99
C VAL A 49 -7.24 -9.38 5.60
N CYS A 50 -6.73 -8.59 4.65
CA CYS A 50 -5.34 -8.69 4.20
C CYS A 50 -4.34 -8.50 5.35
N LEU A 51 -4.58 -7.53 6.23
CA LEU A 51 -3.70 -7.26 7.38
C LEU A 51 -3.77 -8.36 8.44
N GLN A 52 -4.93 -8.95 8.68
CA GLN A 52 -5.09 -10.09 9.59
C GLN A 52 -4.38 -11.34 9.05
N GLU A 53 -4.50 -11.61 7.75
CA GLU A 53 -3.79 -12.71 7.10
C GLU A 53 -2.27 -12.52 7.19
N PHE A 54 -1.78 -11.32 6.86
CA PHE A 54 -0.37 -10.98 6.99
C PHE A 54 0.15 -11.13 8.43
N HIS A 55 -0.59 -10.62 9.42
CA HIS A 55 -0.25 -10.77 10.83
C HIS A 55 -0.18 -12.25 11.24
N THR A 56 -1.16 -13.05 10.82
CA THR A 56 -1.20 -14.49 11.11
C THR A 56 0.00 -15.21 10.52
N GLN A 57 0.42 -14.85 9.30
CA GLN A 57 1.61 -15.40 8.67
C GLN A 57 2.86 -15.04 9.45
N LEU A 58 3.06 -13.77 9.81
CA LEU A 58 4.20 -13.35 10.63
C LEU A 58 4.29 -14.14 11.94
N THR A 59 3.16 -14.32 12.64
CA THR A 59 3.14 -15.08 13.92
C THR A 59 3.44 -16.58 13.79
N ARG A 60 3.41 -17.14 12.57
CA ARG A 60 3.74 -18.56 12.33
C ARG A 60 5.22 -18.79 12.04
N TYR A 61 5.94 -17.75 11.62
CA TYR A 61 7.36 -17.83 11.27
C TYR A 61 8.28 -17.27 12.37
N VAL A 62 7.72 -16.96 13.55
CA VAL A 62 8.43 -16.55 14.78
C VAL A 62 8.32 -17.63 15.83
#